data_AF-A0A496BBC2-F1
#
_entry.id   AF-A0A496BBC2-F1
#
_cell.length_a   1.000
_cell.length_b   1.000
_cell.length_c   1.000
_cell.angle_alpha   90.00
_cell.angle_beta   90.00
_cell.angle_gamma   90.00
#
_symmetry.space_group_name_H-M   'P 1'
#
loop_
_entity.id
_entity.type
_entity.pdbx_description
1 polymer ?
#
loop_
_entity_poly.entity_id
_entity_poly.type
_entity_poly.pdbx_seq_one_letter_code
_entity_poly.pdbx_strand_id
1 'polypeptide(L)' 'MERYSHLLNPEMNEVVKEVREIRMKISEECGHDLNKLIAYYQKVGKELRKSGKYKFVDPEPAAEKPEPTESTRGEAAD' A
#
# COMPACT_ATOMS: atom_id res chain seq x y z
N MET A 1 -24.81 -2.59 -2.14
CA MET A 1 -23.68 -3.24 -1.43
C MET A 1 -23.03 -4.26 -2.38
N GLU A 2 -22.66 -3.84 -3.60
CA GLU A 2 -22.25 -4.73 -4.71
C GLU A 2 -20.79 -4.53 -5.15
N ARG A 3 -20.08 -3.52 -4.62
CA ARG A 3 -18.77 -3.08 -5.12
C ARG A 3 -17.62 -4.06 -4.88
N TYR A 4 -17.86 -5.17 -4.19
CA TYR A 4 -16.83 -6.16 -3.83
C TYR A 4 -17.18 -7.58 -4.27
N SER A 5 -18.27 -7.80 -5.01
CA SER A 5 -18.62 -9.13 -5.52
C SER A 5 -17.54 -9.72 -6.42
N HIS A 6 -16.78 -8.87 -7.11
CA HIS A 6 -15.64 -9.24 -7.96
C HIS A 6 -14.42 -9.73 -7.17
N LEU A 7 -14.31 -9.41 -5.87
CA LEU A 7 -13.23 -9.90 -5.00
C LEU A 7 -13.45 -11.35 -4.55
N LEU A 8 -14.64 -11.92 -4.81
CA LEU A 8 -14.94 -13.34 -4.62
C LEU A 8 -14.63 -14.18 -5.87
N ASN A 9 -14.11 -13.58 -6.95
CA ASN A 9 -13.70 -14.34 -8.12
C ASN A 9 -12.43 -15.16 -7.82
N PRO A 10 -12.43 -16.48 -8.10
CA PRO A 10 -11.27 -17.35 -7.89
C PRO A 10 -10.01 -16.85 -8.63
N GLU A 11 -10.19 -16.34 -9.85
CA GLU A 11 -9.11 -15.77 -10.66
C GLU A 11 -8.48 -14.52 -10.00
N MET A 12 -9.29 -13.67 -9.39
CA MET A 12 -8.79 -12.52 -8.63
C MET A 12 -8.01 -12.96 -7.39
N ASN A 13 -8.37 -14.09 -6.77
CA ASN A 13 -7.59 -14.64 -5.65
C ASN A 13 -6.20 -15.09 -6.11
N GLU A 14 -6.06 -15.63 -7.32
CA GLU A 14 -4.75 -16.02 -7.87
C GLU A 14 -3.88 -14.80 -8.16
N VAL A 15 -4.44 -13.76 -8.80
CA VAL A 15 -3.72 -12.49 -9.05
C VAL A 15 -3.30 -11.83 -7.73
N VAL A 16 -4.19 -11.77 -6.74
CA VAL A 16 -3.87 -11.20 -5.43
C VAL A 16 -2.77 -12.01 -4.73
N LYS A 17 -2.80 -13.34 -4.84
CA LYS A 17 -1.76 -14.21 -4.29
C LYS A 17 -0.41 -13.95 -4.97
N GLU A 18 -0.37 -13.86 -6.29
CA GLU A 18 0.85 -13.56 -7.05
C GLU A 18 1.43 -12.19 -6.65
N VAL A 19 0.59 -11.15 -6.59
CA VAL A 19 1.01 -9.81 -6.13
C VAL A 19 1.58 -9.88 -4.70
N ARG A 20 0.98 -10.67 -3.81
CA ARG A 20 1.47 -10.86 -2.45
C ARG A 20 2.83 -11.55 -2.42
N GLU A 21 3.02 -12.59 -3.22
CA GLU A 21 4.29 -13.31 -3.33
C GLU A 21 5.40 -12.40 -3.85
N ILE A 22 5.14 -11.62 -4.89
CA ILE A 22 6.08 -10.63 -5.42
C ILE A 22 6.44 -9.60 -4.34
N ARG A 23 5.45 -9.09 -3.58
CA ARG A 23 5.69 -8.14 -2.48
C ARG A 23 6.57 -8.73 -1.38
N MET A 24 6.39 -10.00 -1.04
CA MET A 24 7.22 -10.67 -0.03
C MET A 24 8.67 -10.78 -0.50
N LYS A 25 8.91 -11.19 -1.75
CA LYS A 25 10.26 -11.24 -2.34
C LYS A 25 10.96 -9.88 -2.32
N ILE A 26 10.25 -8.82 -2.74
CA ILE A 26 10.79 -7.45 -2.67
C ILE A 26 11.12 -7.05 -1.23
N SER A 27 10.26 -7.42 -0.27
CA SER A 27 10.48 -7.15 1.16
C SER A 27 11.74 -7.86 1.68
N GLU A 28 11.94 -9.13 1.30
CA GLU A 28 13.14 -9.90 1.63
C GLU A 28 14.40 -9.26 1.03
N GLU A 29 14.37 -8.87 -0.25
CA GLU A 29 15.48 -8.16 -0.91
C GLU A 29 15.81 -6.81 -0.24
N CYS A 30 14.79 -6.13 0.31
CA CYS A 30 14.96 -4.90 1.08
C CYS A 30 15.41 -5.16 2.53
N GLY A 31 15.57 -6.42 2.96
CA GLY A 31 15.90 -6.77 4.35
C GLY A 31 14.78 -6.43 5.33
N HIS A 32 13.53 -6.46 4.87
CA HIS A 32 12.34 -6.03 5.60
C HIS A 32 12.40 -4.58 6.13
N ASP A 33 13.26 -3.74 5.56
CA ASP A 33 13.38 -2.33 5.90
C ASP A 33 12.36 -1.49 5.13
N LEU A 34 11.48 -0.80 5.86
CA LEU A 34 10.41 0.00 5.29
C LEU A 34 10.92 1.17 4.43
N ASN A 35 12.02 1.82 4.83
CA ASN A 35 12.58 2.94 4.10
C ASN A 35 13.18 2.49 2.76
N LYS A 36 13.89 1.36 2.78
CA LYS A 36 14.43 0.75 1.55
C LYS A 36 13.31 0.29 0.62
N LEU A 37 12.25 -0.28 1.17
CA LEU A 37 11.07 -0.70 0.41
C LEU A 37 10.36 0.49 -0.27
N ILE A 38 10.16 1.60 0.46
CA ILE A 38 9.59 2.82 -0.10
C ILE A 38 10.49 3.39 -1.22
N ALA A 39 11.81 3.45 -0.98
CA ALA A 39 12.75 3.93 -1.97
C ALA A 39 12.74 3.06 -3.25
N TYR A 40 12.64 1.74 -3.09
CA TYR A 40 12.50 0.79 -4.19
C TYR A 40 11.23 1.09 -5.02
N TYR A 41 10.06 1.21 -4.38
CA TYR A 41 8.81 1.50 -5.09
C TYR A 41 8.82 2.86 -5.79
N GLN A 42 9.42 3.88 -5.17
CA GLN A 42 9.58 5.19 -5.81
C GLN A 42 10.47 5.11 -7.05
N LYS A 43 11.56 4.33 -7.00
CA LYS A 43 12.44 4.12 -8.16
C LYS A 43 11.68 3.43 -9.30
N VAL A 44 11.03 2.30 -9.02
CA VAL A 44 10.24 1.56 -10.02
C VAL A 44 9.12 2.44 -10.59
N GLY A 45 8.41 3.19 -9.74
CA GLY A 45 7.38 4.13 -10.18
C GLY A 45 7.91 5.20 -11.14
N LYS A 46 9.09 5.75 -10.89
CA LYS A 46 9.74 6.70 -11.81
C LYS A 46 10.09 6.06 -13.15
N GLU A 47 10.59 4.82 -13.16
CA GLU A 47 10.91 4.09 -14.40
C GLU A 47 9.64 3.78 -15.22
N LEU A 48 8.58 3.32 -14.57
CA LEU A 48 7.31 3.05 -15.22
C LEU A 48 6.64 4.33 -15.74
N ARG A 49 6.74 5.45 -15.02
CA ARG A 49 6.28 6.76 -15.51
C ARG A 49 7.02 7.15 -16.78
N LYS A 50 8.34 6.99 -16.82
CA LYS A 50 9.17 7.27 -18.01
C LYS A 50 8.79 6.41 -19.21
N SER A 51 8.31 5.19 -18.98
CA SER A 51 7.91 4.29 -20.07
C SER A 51 6.67 4.76 -20.86
N GLY A 52 5.83 5.64 -20.28
CA GLY A 52 4.59 6.10 -20.90
C GLY A 52 3.49 5.03 -21.03
N LYS A 53 3.76 3.78 -20.63
CA LYS A 53 2.83 2.64 -20.76
C LYS A 53 1.63 2.72 -19.81
N TYR A 54 1.77 3.45 -18.70
CA TYR A 54 0.78 3.49 -17.63
C TYR A 54 0.36 4.93 -17.31
N LYS A 55 -0.93 5.12 -17.04
CA LYS A 55 -1.46 6.39 -16.53
C LYS A 55 -1.36 6.39 -15.01
N PHE A 56 -0.48 7.23 -14.46
CA PHE A 56 -0.34 7.40 -13.02
C PHE A 56 -1.37 8.42 -12.53
N VAL A 57 -1.96 8.13 -11.37
CA VAL A 57 -2.73 9.12 -10.60
C VAL A 57 -1.77 9.71 -9.58
N ASP A 58 -1.56 11.02 -9.66
CA ASP A 58 -0.81 11.72 -8.62
C ASP A 58 -1.71 11.85 -7.38
N PRO A 59 -1.17 11.62 -6.17
CA PRO A 59 -1.94 11.79 -4.96
C PRO A 59 -2.41 13.24 -4.89
N GLU A 60 -3.68 13.45 -4.52
CA GLU A 60 -4.15 14.79 -4.19
C GLU A 60 -3.25 15.39 -3.09
N PRO A 61 -2.93 16.69 -3.17
CA PRO A 61 -2.16 17.34 -2.12
C PRO A 61 -2.87 17.10 -0.79
N ALA A 62 -2.15 16.57 0.18
CA ALA A 62 -2.72 16.21 1.47
C ALA A 62 -3.43 17.44 2.07
N ALA A 63 -4.76 17.36 2.17
CA ALA A 63 -5.50 18.21 3.07
C ALA A 63 -4.84 18.11 4.45
N GLU A 64 -4.59 19.26 5.05
CA GLU A 64 -3.90 19.45 6.32
C GLU A 64 -4.27 18.35 7.33
N LYS A 65 -3.26 17.62 7.82
CA LYS A 65 -3.42 16.63 8.90
C LYS A 65 -4.25 17.24 10.03
N PRO A 66 -5.37 16.65 10.47
CA PRO A 66 -5.87 16.95 11.80
C PRO A 66 -4.78 16.54 12.81
N GLU A 67 -4.49 17.47 13.72
CA GLU A 67 -3.50 17.34 14.79
C GLU A 67 -3.67 16.06 15.62
N PRO A 68 -2.59 15.56 16.25
CA PRO A 68 -2.68 14.38 17.11
C PRO A 68 -3.49 14.73 18.36
N THR A 69 -4.77 14.33 18.40
CA THR A 69 -5.54 14.28 19.64
C THR A 69 -5.01 13.17 20.52
N GLU A 70 -4.09 13.58 21.40
CA GLU A 70 -3.98 13.26 22.82
C GLU A 70 -4.72 12.01 23.36
N SER A 71 -3.91 11.22 24.06
CA SER A 71 -4.26 10.17 25.01
C SER A 71 -5.29 10.60 26.06
N THR A 72 -6.39 9.85 26.17
CA THR A 72 -7.19 9.66 27.41
C THR A 72 -7.89 8.30 27.28
N ARG A 73 -8.05 7.43 28.27
CA ARG A 73 -7.73 7.37 29.71
C ARG A 73 -8.16 5.95 30.12
N GLY A 74 -7.45 5.33 31.06
CA GLY A 74 -7.77 3.98 31.55
C GLY A 74 -9.18 3.87 32.14
N GLU A 75 -9.71 2.64 32.09
CA GLU A 75 -10.90 2.25 32.84
C GLU A 75 -10.60 0.92 33.54
N ALA A 76 -10.24 1.03 34.82
CA ALA A 76 -10.29 -0.04 35.79
C ALA A 76 -11.00 0.54 37.03
N ALA A 77 -12.21 0.05 37.27
CA ALA A 77 -13.02 0.12 38.49
C ALA A 77 -14.12 -0.94 38.30
N ASP A 78 -14.52 -1.78 39.24
CA ASP A 78 -14.29 -1.96 40.68
C ASP A 78 -14.41 -3.47 40.97
#